data_AF-A0A553KU29-F1
#
_entry.id   AF-A0A553KU29-F1
#
_cell.length_a   1.000
_cell.length_b   1.000
_cell.length_c   1.000
_cell.angle_alpha   90.00
_cell.angle_beta   90.00
_cell.angle_gamma   90.00
#
_symmetry.space_group_name_H-M   'P 1'
#
loop_
_entity.id
_entity.type
_entity.pdbx_description
1 polymer ?
#
loop_
_entity_poly.entity_id
_entity_poly.type
_entity_poly.pdbx_seq_one_letter_code
_entity_poly.pdbx_strand_id
1 'polypeptide(L)'
;MRVRTLSDKTLQAILFCMPILFLGVSLCVSDDGHFQMANQIDVTIRMFMDRLIVFLLLLLFLLSIFMEKNRTSWKKTRSLLVISALTFMIVLRPIILNHVDSVSYVSLSVLTAAQIGVLIMVLFVLNPKLTNCNHSNGFSFLLVFLLVGLTIMFNHSIVEISTNMLQKYVELTNGFITFRLIINLLLFLIFMACLKISGPLKSKDLGLDPSTFLRSLWACLLLWCVVQITVVVELLFTKEKLTVTFRMIEDGFPRWLGGYLGYIWGVGLFEEAVFRGFLFVQVFLFLKRKWGVYQKRCLLCAFILSQMIFGLVHVPDSIGSHVGMDRLLFRFMDVTAAGMLFTIAFIRTNHLVVPVVIHGVLDYSVPIFSGSAPIQETTYWVLSYSILLLMVWSWFDTDRKAAREEPVPTTHSAETF
;
A
#
# COMPACT_ATOMS: atom_id res chain seq x y z
N MET A 1 6.39 -35.00 8.53
CA MET A 1 6.12 -34.01 7.45
C MET A 1 5.37 -34.70 6.32
N ARG A 2 4.08 -34.44 6.13
CA ARG A 2 3.37 -34.77 4.88
C ARG A 2 3.27 -33.47 4.08
N VAL A 3 4.08 -33.33 3.04
CA VAL A 3 3.87 -32.30 2.02
C VAL A 3 2.52 -32.63 1.39
N ARG A 4 1.49 -31.80 1.64
CA ARG A 4 0.24 -31.90 0.89
C ARG A 4 0.56 -31.48 -0.54
N THR A 5 0.70 -32.45 -1.42
CA THR A 5 0.71 -32.22 -2.86
C THR A 5 -0.57 -31.48 -3.24
N LEU A 6 -0.44 -30.48 -4.12
CA LEU A 6 -1.59 -29.86 -4.78
C LEU A 6 -2.50 -30.98 -5.31
N SER A 7 -3.79 -30.89 -5.07
CA SER A 7 -4.71 -31.93 -5.54
C SER A 7 -4.63 -32.01 -7.06
N ASP A 8 -4.67 -33.21 -7.64
CA ASP A 8 -4.62 -33.42 -9.10
C ASP A 8 -5.66 -32.58 -9.83
N LYS A 9 -6.77 -32.24 -9.18
CA LYS A 9 -7.83 -31.38 -9.72
C LYS A 9 -7.44 -29.91 -9.84
N THR A 10 -6.62 -29.39 -8.91
CA THR A 10 -6.08 -28.02 -8.96
C THR A 10 -5.06 -27.90 -10.08
N LEU A 11 -4.18 -28.91 -10.22
CA LEU A 11 -3.21 -28.98 -11.31
C LEU A 11 -3.91 -29.15 -12.66
N GLN A 12 -4.96 -29.99 -12.74
CA GLN A 12 -5.79 -30.14 -13.94
C GLN A 12 -6.55 -28.87 -14.30
N ALA A 13 -7.09 -28.12 -13.32
CA ALA A 13 -7.76 -26.84 -13.59
C ALA A 13 -6.78 -25.78 -14.12
N ILE A 14 -5.56 -25.70 -13.56
CA ILE A 14 -4.50 -24.81 -14.04
C ILE A 14 -4.08 -25.22 -15.48
N LEU A 15 -3.90 -26.51 -15.72
CA LEU A 15 -3.52 -27.06 -17.03
C LEU A 15 -4.66 -26.96 -18.07
N PHE A 16 -5.93 -26.93 -17.65
CA PHE A 16 -7.07 -26.77 -18.55
C PHE A 16 -7.33 -25.31 -18.91
N CYS A 17 -7.04 -24.38 -17.99
CA CYS A 17 -7.14 -22.94 -18.26
C CYS A 17 -5.98 -22.41 -19.10
N MET A 18 -4.77 -22.98 -18.98
CA MET A 18 -3.56 -22.56 -19.70
C MET A 18 -3.67 -22.53 -21.24
N PRO A 19 -4.29 -23.52 -21.92
CA PRO A 19 -4.51 -23.49 -23.37
C PRO A 19 -5.54 -22.45 -23.81
N ILE A 20 -6.57 -22.19 -23.01
CA ILE A 20 -7.58 -21.14 -23.28
C ILE A 20 -6.94 -19.76 -23.09
N LEU A 21 -6.09 -19.63 -22.07
CA LEU A 21 -5.18 -18.50 -21.84
C LEU A 21 -4.25 -18.23 -23.05
N PHE A 22 -3.65 -19.28 -23.61
CA PHE A 22 -2.74 -19.17 -24.75
C PHE A 22 -3.49 -18.88 -26.07
N LEU A 23 -4.67 -19.45 -26.26
CA LEU A 23 -5.50 -19.26 -27.44
C LEU A 23 -6.12 -17.85 -27.48
N GLY A 24 -6.55 -17.31 -26.33
CA GLY A 24 -7.03 -15.92 -26.23
C GLY A 24 -5.95 -14.88 -26.56
N VAL A 25 -4.72 -15.12 -26.09
CA VAL A 25 -3.55 -14.27 -26.46
C VAL A 25 -3.17 -14.45 -27.93
N SER A 26 -3.23 -15.67 -28.47
CA SER A 26 -2.82 -15.96 -29.86
C SER A 26 -3.82 -15.43 -30.89
N LEU A 27 -5.13 -15.44 -30.60
CA LEU A 27 -6.17 -14.93 -31.49
C LEU A 27 -6.24 -13.39 -31.52
N CYS A 28 -5.69 -12.71 -30.52
CA CYS A 28 -5.55 -11.24 -30.53
C CYS A 28 -4.27 -10.76 -31.26
N VAL A 29 -3.32 -11.65 -31.52
CA VAL A 29 -2.05 -11.34 -32.22
C VAL A 29 -2.13 -11.63 -33.73
N SER A 30 -3.16 -12.33 -34.21
CA SER A 30 -3.18 -12.88 -35.57
C SER A 30 -3.81 -12.01 -36.67
N ASP A 31 -3.92 -10.68 -36.49
CA ASP A 31 -4.45 -9.81 -37.55
C ASP A 31 -3.45 -8.69 -37.91
N ASP A 32 -2.39 -9.09 -38.60
CA ASP A 32 -1.34 -8.20 -39.16
C ASP A 32 -1.68 -7.69 -40.59
N GLY A 33 -2.94 -7.83 -41.02
CA GLY A 33 -3.36 -7.48 -42.38
C GLY A 33 -4.01 -6.10 -42.48
N HIS A 34 -3.23 -5.07 -42.82
CA HIS A 34 -3.69 -3.81 -43.42
C HIS A 34 -4.47 -2.80 -42.56
N PHE A 35 -3.82 -2.12 -41.59
CA PHE A 35 -4.34 -0.83 -41.10
C PHE A 35 -3.23 0.19 -40.85
N GLN A 36 -2.84 0.90 -41.91
CA GLN A 36 -2.07 2.14 -41.84
C GLN A 36 -3.05 3.31 -41.92
N MET A 37 -3.39 3.92 -40.77
CA MET A 37 -3.89 5.30 -40.55
C MET A 37 -4.82 5.40 -39.32
N ALA A 38 -4.32 5.10 -38.10
CA ALA A 38 -5.07 5.35 -36.85
C ALA A 38 -4.17 5.41 -35.58
N ASN A 39 -3.13 6.24 -35.56
CA ASN A 39 -2.04 6.14 -34.58
C ASN A 39 -2.33 6.54 -33.11
N GLN A 40 -3.57 6.91 -32.72
CA GLN A 40 -3.90 7.21 -31.30
C GLN A 40 -5.09 6.42 -30.75
N ILE A 41 -6.10 6.15 -31.58
CA ILE A 41 -7.28 5.35 -31.18
C ILE A 41 -6.88 3.87 -31.02
N ASP A 42 -5.89 3.39 -31.79
CA ASP A 42 -5.49 1.98 -31.83
C ASP A 42 -4.69 1.53 -30.59
N VAL A 43 -3.78 2.39 -30.08
CA VAL A 43 -3.03 2.11 -28.84
C VAL A 43 -3.97 2.05 -27.63
N THR A 44 -4.99 2.91 -27.63
CA THR A 44 -6.01 3.00 -26.59
C THR A 44 -6.88 1.74 -26.50
N ILE A 45 -7.30 1.21 -27.66
CA ILE A 45 -8.10 -0.01 -27.73
C ILE A 45 -7.26 -1.24 -27.32
N ARG A 46 -5.97 -1.28 -27.69
CA ARG A 46 -5.06 -2.36 -27.27
C ARG A 46 -4.80 -2.33 -25.76
N MET A 47 -4.47 -1.17 -25.18
CA MET A 47 -4.32 -1.02 -23.73
C MET A 47 -5.60 -1.39 -22.96
N PHE A 48 -6.77 -1.11 -23.54
CA PHE A 48 -8.06 -1.53 -22.99
C PHE A 48 -8.23 -3.06 -23.04
N MET A 49 -7.95 -3.70 -24.18
CA MET A 49 -8.01 -5.16 -24.34
C MET A 49 -7.04 -5.87 -23.39
N ASP A 50 -5.81 -5.38 -23.25
CA ASP A 50 -4.79 -6.00 -22.39
C ASP A 50 -5.15 -5.87 -20.90
N ARG A 51 -5.63 -4.70 -20.48
CA ARG A 51 -6.07 -4.45 -19.10
C ARG A 51 -7.39 -5.19 -18.79
N LEU A 52 -8.27 -5.40 -19.78
CA LEU A 52 -9.45 -6.25 -19.70
C LEU A 52 -9.10 -7.74 -19.62
N ILE A 53 -8.03 -8.19 -20.28
CA ILE A 53 -7.54 -9.56 -20.14
C ILE A 53 -6.99 -9.76 -18.73
N VAL A 54 -6.17 -8.86 -18.20
CA VAL A 54 -5.69 -8.93 -16.80
C VAL A 54 -6.87 -8.91 -15.81
N PHE A 55 -7.91 -8.12 -16.08
CA PHE A 55 -9.17 -8.14 -15.32
C PHE A 55 -9.85 -9.50 -15.34
N LEU A 56 -10.08 -10.06 -16.52
CA LEU A 56 -10.73 -11.34 -16.70
C LEU A 56 -9.91 -12.45 -16.05
N LEU A 57 -8.58 -12.38 -16.10
CA LEU A 57 -7.69 -13.34 -15.45
C LEU A 57 -7.73 -13.25 -13.93
N LEU A 58 -7.72 -12.04 -13.37
CA LEU A 58 -7.89 -11.84 -11.93
C LEU A 58 -9.28 -12.28 -11.47
N LEU A 59 -10.32 -11.93 -12.23
CA LEU A 59 -11.70 -12.32 -11.95
C LEU A 59 -11.87 -13.84 -12.02
N LEU A 60 -11.31 -14.50 -13.04
CA LEU A 60 -11.34 -15.95 -13.21
C LEU A 60 -10.53 -16.67 -12.14
N PHE A 61 -9.39 -16.12 -11.72
CA PHE A 61 -8.59 -16.65 -10.60
C PHE A 61 -9.36 -16.52 -9.27
N LEU A 62 -10.03 -15.39 -9.03
CA LEU A 62 -10.85 -15.18 -7.85
C LEU A 62 -12.11 -16.06 -7.86
N LEU A 63 -12.72 -16.25 -9.03
CA LEU A 63 -13.83 -17.18 -9.25
C LEU A 63 -13.39 -18.64 -9.10
N SER A 64 -12.19 -19.02 -9.56
CA SER A 64 -11.68 -20.38 -9.38
C SER A 64 -11.40 -20.68 -7.91
N ILE A 65 -10.83 -19.72 -7.17
CA ILE A 65 -10.66 -19.80 -5.72
C ILE A 65 -12.01 -19.86 -4.99
N PHE A 66 -13.03 -19.16 -5.48
CA PHE A 66 -14.39 -19.23 -4.96
C PHE A 66 -15.02 -20.61 -5.18
N MET A 67 -14.86 -21.16 -6.38
CA MET A 67 -15.44 -22.45 -6.76
C MET A 67 -14.73 -23.63 -6.09
N GLU A 68 -13.43 -23.52 -5.80
CA GLU A 68 -12.63 -24.61 -5.24
C GLU A 68 -12.87 -24.84 -3.72
N LYS A 69 -13.47 -23.89 -2.98
CA LYS A 69 -13.44 -23.91 -1.50
C LYS A 69 -14.75 -23.84 -0.71
N ASN A 70 -15.94 -23.90 -1.32
CA ASN A 70 -17.26 -24.32 -0.75
C ASN A 70 -18.47 -23.46 -1.19
N ARG A 71 -19.57 -24.16 -1.52
CA ARG A 71 -20.96 -23.71 -1.36
C ARG A 71 -21.20 -23.29 0.11
N THR A 72 -22.02 -22.26 0.36
CA THR A 72 -22.67 -21.93 1.67
C THR A 72 -22.00 -20.95 2.67
N SER A 73 -21.41 -19.82 2.24
CA SER A 73 -21.33 -18.66 3.16
C SER A 73 -21.51 -17.32 2.46
N TRP A 74 -22.69 -16.72 2.68
CA TRP A 74 -23.12 -15.41 2.16
C TRP A 74 -22.14 -14.25 2.50
N LYS A 75 -21.35 -14.38 3.58
CA LYS A 75 -20.31 -13.41 3.95
C LYS A 75 -19.13 -13.40 2.96
N LYS A 76 -18.79 -14.56 2.37
CA LYS A 76 -17.73 -14.68 1.35
C LYS A 76 -18.18 -14.17 -0.02
N THR A 77 -19.46 -14.34 -0.37
CA THR A 77 -20.05 -13.81 -1.61
C THR A 77 -19.98 -12.28 -1.66
N ARG A 78 -20.17 -11.60 -0.52
CA ARG A 78 -20.00 -10.14 -0.42
C ARG A 78 -18.57 -9.69 -0.67
N SER A 79 -17.58 -10.42 -0.14
CA SER A 79 -16.17 -10.12 -0.41
C SER A 79 -15.84 -10.24 -1.89
N LEU A 80 -16.37 -11.26 -2.58
CA LEU A 80 -16.13 -11.46 -4.01
C LEU A 80 -16.83 -10.43 -4.90
N LEU A 81 -18.08 -10.08 -4.61
CA LEU A 81 -18.78 -9.00 -5.31
C LEU A 81 -18.01 -7.69 -5.24
N VAL A 82 -17.46 -7.42 -4.06
CA VAL A 82 -16.61 -6.26 -3.86
C VAL A 82 -15.29 -6.36 -4.61
N ILE A 83 -14.58 -7.50 -4.50
CA ILE A 83 -13.29 -7.64 -5.19
C ILE A 83 -13.54 -7.43 -6.68
N SER A 84 -14.57 -8.06 -7.24
CA SER A 84 -14.99 -7.90 -8.62
C SER A 84 -15.30 -6.43 -8.96
N ALA A 85 -15.99 -5.70 -8.08
CA ALA A 85 -16.28 -4.27 -8.28
C ALA A 85 -15.02 -3.39 -8.20
N LEU A 86 -14.08 -3.67 -7.29
CA LEU A 86 -12.81 -2.94 -7.19
C LEU A 86 -11.91 -3.22 -8.39
N THR A 87 -11.83 -4.49 -8.81
CA THR A 87 -11.10 -4.87 -10.03
C THR A 87 -11.76 -4.26 -11.26
N PHE A 88 -13.09 -4.20 -11.32
CA PHE A 88 -13.83 -3.53 -12.39
C PHE A 88 -13.53 -2.02 -12.43
N MET A 89 -13.48 -1.35 -11.28
CA MET A 89 -13.13 0.07 -11.18
C MET A 89 -11.68 0.36 -11.59
N ILE A 90 -10.73 -0.54 -11.30
CA ILE A 90 -9.34 -0.45 -11.77
C ILE A 90 -9.29 -0.49 -13.31
N VAL A 91 -10.21 -1.23 -13.93
CA VAL A 91 -10.23 -1.52 -15.37
C VAL A 91 -11.07 -0.53 -16.15
N LEU A 92 -12.11 0.04 -15.53
CA LEU A 92 -12.92 1.10 -16.10
C LEU A 92 -12.17 2.44 -16.14
N ARG A 93 -11.18 2.60 -15.26
CA ARG A 93 -10.44 3.86 -15.09
C ARG A 93 -9.78 4.35 -16.39
N PRO A 94 -8.97 3.56 -17.11
CA PRO A 94 -8.36 4.02 -18.36
C PRO A 94 -9.38 4.39 -19.44
N ILE A 95 -10.57 3.78 -19.44
CA ILE A 95 -11.67 4.12 -20.37
C ILE A 95 -12.18 5.54 -20.08
N ILE A 96 -12.42 5.84 -18.80
CA ILE A 96 -12.80 7.18 -18.35
C ILE A 96 -11.67 8.17 -18.68
N LEU A 97 -10.42 7.76 -18.49
CA LEU A 97 -9.28 8.63 -18.75
C LEU A 97 -9.05 8.92 -20.24
N ASN A 98 -9.37 7.99 -21.13
CA ASN A 98 -9.20 8.14 -22.57
C ASN A 98 -10.40 8.74 -23.30
N HIS A 99 -11.58 8.83 -22.68
CA HIS A 99 -12.77 9.45 -23.29
C HIS A 99 -13.02 10.88 -22.79
N VAL A 100 -12.15 11.38 -21.92
CA VAL A 100 -12.18 12.76 -21.46
C VAL A 100 -10.89 13.39 -21.98
N ASP A 101 -10.98 14.13 -23.08
CA ASP A 101 -9.86 14.82 -23.77
C ASP A 101 -9.04 15.75 -22.85
N SER A 102 -9.55 16.00 -21.64
CA SER A 102 -8.84 16.63 -20.53
C SER A 102 -9.26 15.96 -19.22
N VAL A 103 -8.66 14.82 -18.89
CA VAL A 103 -8.78 14.32 -17.52
C VAL A 103 -8.14 15.34 -16.61
N SER A 104 -8.97 16.17 -16.01
CA SER A 104 -8.53 17.07 -14.97
C SER A 104 -7.98 16.24 -13.82
N TYR A 105 -6.90 16.71 -13.19
CA TYR A 105 -6.36 16.14 -11.94
C TYR A 105 -7.48 15.82 -10.93
N VAL A 106 -8.52 16.67 -10.90
CA VAL A 106 -9.77 16.50 -10.15
C VAL A 106 -10.45 15.15 -10.39
N SER A 107 -10.61 14.73 -11.65
CA SER A 107 -11.27 13.48 -12.01
C SER A 107 -10.48 12.25 -11.51
N LEU A 108 -9.15 12.32 -11.56
CA LEU A 108 -8.26 11.27 -11.06
C LEU A 108 -8.28 11.17 -9.53
N SER A 109 -8.24 12.30 -8.83
CA SER A 109 -8.34 12.36 -7.36
C SER A 109 -9.68 11.84 -6.86
N VAL A 110 -10.79 12.25 -7.49
CA VAL A 110 -12.14 11.77 -7.13
C VAL A 110 -12.26 10.26 -7.31
N LEU A 111 -11.75 9.71 -8.41
CA LEU A 111 -11.82 8.27 -8.66
C LEU A 111 -10.96 7.48 -7.67
N THR A 112 -9.77 7.99 -7.33
CA THR A 112 -8.87 7.40 -6.34
C THR A 112 -9.51 7.41 -4.95
N ALA A 113 -10.09 8.54 -4.55
CA ALA A 113 -10.85 8.67 -3.31
C ALA A 113 -12.05 7.72 -3.26
N ALA A 114 -12.77 7.54 -4.37
CA ALA A 114 -13.89 6.60 -4.48
C ALA A 114 -13.44 5.14 -4.34
N GLN A 115 -12.35 4.74 -5.01
CA GLN A 115 -11.76 3.40 -4.90
C GLN A 115 -11.34 3.09 -3.45
N ILE A 116 -10.67 4.04 -2.80
CA ILE A 116 -10.27 3.94 -1.39
C ILE A 116 -11.51 3.93 -0.48
N GLY A 117 -12.54 4.73 -0.77
CA GLY A 117 -13.83 4.73 -0.07
C GLY A 117 -14.52 3.36 -0.08
N VAL A 118 -14.60 2.73 -1.26
CA VAL A 118 -15.14 1.37 -1.40
C VAL A 118 -14.27 0.37 -0.63
N LEU A 119 -12.94 0.45 -0.74
CA LEU A 119 -12.02 -0.38 0.02
C LEU A 119 -12.26 -0.27 1.53
N ILE A 120 -12.43 0.94 2.06
CA ILE A 120 -12.71 1.18 3.48
C ILE A 120 -14.00 0.51 3.89
N MET A 121 -15.10 0.70 3.15
CA MET A 121 -16.40 0.08 3.48
C MET A 121 -16.27 -1.45 3.58
N VAL A 122 -15.53 -2.03 2.66
CA VAL A 122 -15.36 -3.47 2.52
C VAL A 122 -14.55 -4.02 3.68
N LEU A 123 -13.44 -3.38 3.97
CA LEU A 123 -12.51 -3.89 4.97
C LEU A 123 -13.04 -3.64 6.39
N PHE A 124 -13.84 -2.58 6.61
CA PHE A 124 -14.61 -2.39 7.84
C PHE A 124 -15.70 -3.46 8.03
N VAL A 125 -16.38 -3.87 6.95
CA VAL A 125 -17.34 -4.99 6.99
C VAL A 125 -16.65 -6.31 7.34
N LEU A 126 -15.38 -6.48 6.98
CA LEU A 126 -14.60 -7.69 7.22
C LEU A 126 -13.99 -7.83 8.63
N ASN A 127 -14.46 -7.02 9.59
CA ASN A 127 -14.24 -7.18 11.04
C ASN A 127 -12.77 -6.97 11.47
N PRO A 128 -12.27 -5.72 11.43
CA PRO A 128 -10.90 -5.38 11.82
C PRO A 128 -10.59 -5.78 13.27
N LYS A 129 -9.42 -6.38 13.49
CA LYS A 129 -8.91 -6.76 14.81
C LYS A 129 -7.61 -6.02 15.08
N LEU A 130 -7.63 -4.97 15.90
CA LEU A 130 -6.39 -4.52 16.55
C LEU A 130 -6.06 -5.52 17.65
N THR A 131 -4.91 -6.17 17.54
CA THR A 131 -4.37 -7.02 18.59
C THR A 131 -3.23 -6.30 19.29
N ASN A 132 -3.11 -6.46 20.61
CA ASN A 132 -1.98 -6.00 21.44
C ASN A 132 -1.94 -4.53 21.88
N CYS A 133 -2.99 -3.73 21.75
CA CYS A 133 -2.99 -2.33 22.22
C CYS A 133 -3.63 -2.20 23.60
N ASN A 134 -2.85 -2.38 24.67
CA ASN A 134 -3.36 -2.27 26.05
C ASN A 134 -2.88 -1.01 26.79
N HIS A 135 -1.84 -0.34 26.29
CA HIS A 135 -1.22 0.79 26.98
C HIS A 135 -1.63 2.13 26.33
N SER A 136 -2.42 2.92 27.05
CA SER A 136 -2.64 4.33 26.72
C SER A 136 -1.62 5.20 27.43
N ASN A 137 -1.06 6.20 26.76
CA ASN A 137 -0.21 7.19 27.42
C ASN A 137 -0.61 8.62 27.04
N GLY A 138 -1.35 9.29 27.92
CA GLY A 138 -1.82 10.67 27.68
C GLY A 138 -0.70 11.69 27.56
N PHE A 139 0.42 11.48 28.27
CA PHE A 139 1.60 12.34 28.16
C PHE A 139 2.33 12.14 26.84
N SER A 140 2.54 10.89 26.40
CA SER A 140 3.05 10.61 25.05
C SER A 140 2.13 11.19 23.98
N PHE A 141 0.81 11.18 24.19
CA PHE A 141 -0.13 11.73 23.21
C PHE A 141 0.08 13.22 23.00
N LEU A 142 0.19 13.98 24.09
CA LEU A 142 0.47 15.41 24.04
C LEU A 142 1.86 15.69 23.43
N LEU A 143 2.87 14.91 23.83
CA LEU A 143 4.24 15.06 23.32
C LEU A 143 4.32 14.80 21.81
N VAL A 144 3.70 13.72 21.33
CA VAL A 144 3.67 13.38 19.90
C VAL A 144 2.82 14.38 19.13
N PHE A 145 1.70 14.85 19.69
CA PHE A 145 0.91 15.92 19.06
C PHE A 145 1.72 17.20 18.91
N LEU A 146 2.53 17.55 19.92
CA LEU A 146 3.45 18.67 19.86
C LEU A 146 4.59 18.43 18.86
N LEU A 147 5.14 17.22 18.81
CA LEU A 147 6.17 16.81 17.84
C LEU A 147 5.66 16.89 16.40
N VAL A 148 4.46 16.35 16.14
CA VAL A 148 3.74 16.45 14.87
C VAL A 148 3.47 17.91 14.54
N GLY A 149 2.98 18.71 15.50
CA GLY A 149 2.77 20.14 15.33
C GLY A 149 4.05 20.90 14.96
N LEU A 150 5.16 20.60 15.61
CA LEU A 150 6.47 21.18 15.30
C LEU A 150 6.97 20.73 13.92
N THR A 151 6.81 19.44 13.57
CA THR A 151 7.15 18.95 12.22
C THR A 151 6.34 19.70 11.18
N ILE A 152 5.03 19.87 11.35
CA ILE A 152 4.16 20.64 10.44
C ILE A 152 4.63 22.09 10.31
N MET A 153 4.92 22.75 11.43
CA MET A 153 5.26 24.17 11.45
C MET A 153 6.63 24.46 10.86
N PHE A 154 7.58 23.53 10.99
CA PHE A 154 8.97 23.76 10.64
C PHE A 154 9.48 22.87 9.50
N ASN A 155 8.66 22.01 8.88
CA ASN A 155 9.13 21.06 7.88
C ASN A 155 9.92 21.75 6.75
N HIS A 156 9.34 22.80 6.17
CA HIS A 156 9.98 23.52 5.07
C HIS A 156 11.31 24.16 5.50
N SER A 157 11.32 24.89 6.63
CA SER A 157 12.53 25.54 7.13
C SER A 157 13.61 24.55 7.57
N ILE A 158 13.23 23.43 8.18
CA ILE A 158 14.15 22.35 8.55
C ILE A 158 14.72 21.72 7.30
N VAL A 159 13.88 21.41 6.29
CA VAL A 159 14.34 20.83 5.03
C VAL A 159 15.29 21.79 4.31
N GLU A 160 14.98 23.08 4.24
CA GLU A 160 15.82 24.08 3.58
C GLU A 160 17.20 24.22 4.26
N ILE A 161 17.23 24.41 5.59
CA ILE A 161 18.46 24.49 6.37
C ILE A 161 19.27 23.19 6.25
N SER A 162 18.58 22.06 6.37
CA SER A 162 19.21 20.74 6.31
C SER A 162 19.75 20.45 4.91
N THR A 163 19.10 20.93 3.85
CA THR A 163 19.56 20.72 2.47
C THR A 163 20.93 21.36 2.28
N ASN A 164 21.11 22.60 2.69
CA ASN A 164 22.39 23.30 2.58
C ASN A 164 23.51 22.63 3.40
N MET A 165 23.19 22.12 4.59
CA MET A 165 24.18 21.43 5.43
C MET A 165 24.51 20.01 4.97
N LEU A 166 23.51 19.28 4.47
CA LEU A 166 23.62 17.86 4.16
C LEU A 166 23.93 17.57 2.69
N GLN A 167 23.82 18.56 1.80
CA GLN A 167 24.07 18.40 0.37
C GLN A 167 25.44 17.80 0.07
N LYS A 168 26.49 18.23 0.80
CA LYS A 168 27.83 17.64 0.68
C LYS A 168 27.84 16.11 0.90
N TYR A 169 27.04 15.60 1.85
CA TYR A 169 26.97 14.16 2.12
C TYR A 169 26.16 13.41 1.06
N VAL A 170 25.11 14.02 0.53
CA VAL A 170 24.33 13.48 -0.59
C VAL A 170 25.24 13.34 -1.82
N GLU A 171 26.00 14.37 -2.15
CA GLU A 171 26.95 14.37 -3.27
C GLU A 171 28.07 13.34 -3.08
N LEU A 172 28.66 13.25 -1.88
CA LEU A 172 29.69 12.24 -1.56
C LEU A 172 29.23 10.79 -1.73
N THR A 173 27.92 10.54 -1.66
CA THR A 173 27.33 9.20 -1.81
C THR A 173 26.63 9.00 -3.15
N ASN A 174 26.77 9.94 -4.09
CA ASN A 174 26.05 9.94 -5.37
C ASN A 174 24.53 9.77 -5.18
N GLY A 175 23.99 10.36 -4.11
CA GLY A 175 22.58 10.27 -3.76
C GLY A 175 22.14 8.95 -3.12
N PHE A 176 23.04 8.01 -2.81
CA PHE A 176 22.68 6.78 -2.08
C PHE A 176 22.16 7.08 -0.67
N ILE A 177 22.78 8.02 0.04
CA ILE A 177 22.26 8.56 1.28
C ILE A 177 21.57 9.88 0.97
N THR A 178 20.24 9.91 1.07
CA THR A 178 19.43 11.10 0.77
C THR A 178 19.16 11.92 2.01
N PHE A 179 18.88 13.22 1.83
CA PHE A 179 18.41 14.09 2.93
C PHE A 179 17.16 13.52 3.60
N ARG A 180 16.24 12.94 2.80
CA ARG A 180 15.01 12.31 3.28
C ARG A 180 15.30 11.17 4.25
N LEU A 181 16.30 10.33 3.93
CA LEU A 181 16.73 9.25 4.82
C LEU A 181 17.26 9.81 6.13
N ILE A 182 18.22 10.73 6.08
CA ILE A 182 18.91 11.25 7.27
C ILE A 182 17.92 11.94 8.21
N ILE A 183 17.15 12.90 7.71
CA ILE A 183 16.26 13.74 8.53
C ILE A 183 15.16 12.87 9.16
N ASN A 184 14.47 12.06 8.35
CA ASN A 184 13.34 11.28 8.87
C ASN A 184 13.79 10.12 9.75
N LEU A 185 14.96 9.51 9.50
CA LEU A 185 15.52 8.52 10.41
C LEU A 185 15.87 9.15 11.76
N LEU A 186 16.45 10.36 11.76
CA LEU A 186 16.71 11.10 12.99
C LEU A 186 15.41 11.42 13.75
N LEU A 187 14.38 11.92 13.05
CA LEU A 187 13.06 12.17 13.63
C LEU A 187 12.43 10.90 14.21
N PHE A 188 12.55 9.77 13.51
CA PHE A 188 12.10 8.47 14.00
C PHE A 188 12.85 8.06 15.28
N LEU A 189 14.18 8.21 15.33
CA LEU A 189 14.98 7.90 16.52
C LEU A 189 14.61 8.81 17.70
N ILE A 190 14.40 10.10 17.47
CA ILE A 190 13.92 11.06 18.48
C ILE A 190 12.54 10.64 18.98
N PHE A 191 11.61 10.32 18.08
CA PHE A 191 10.28 9.83 18.42
C PHE A 191 10.35 8.56 19.29
N MET A 192 11.17 7.58 18.91
CA MET A 192 11.36 6.35 19.69
C MET A 192 11.97 6.63 21.07
N ALA A 193 12.92 7.56 21.18
CA ALA A 193 13.48 7.98 22.45
C ALA A 193 12.43 8.67 23.35
N CYS A 194 11.64 9.58 22.79
CA CYS A 194 10.53 10.23 23.47
C CYS A 194 9.51 9.22 24.00
N LEU A 195 9.14 8.20 23.21
CA LEU A 195 8.23 7.14 23.64
C LEU A 195 8.81 6.32 24.81
N LYS A 196 10.10 5.96 24.72
CA LYS A 196 10.80 5.21 25.77
C LYS A 196 10.87 5.97 27.09
N ILE A 197 11.09 7.29 27.04
CA ILE A 197 11.13 8.15 28.24
C ILE A 197 9.73 8.33 28.82
N SER A 198 8.71 8.44 27.97
CA SER A 198 7.36 8.80 28.39
C SER A 198 6.58 7.67 29.07
N GLY A 199 6.96 6.41 28.94
CA GLY A 199 6.27 5.31 29.62
C GLY A 199 6.51 3.91 29.04
N PRO A 200 5.63 2.93 29.32
CA PRO A 200 5.87 1.51 29.06
C PRO A 200 5.60 1.08 27.61
N LEU A 201 5.40 2.02 26.68
CA LEU A 201 5.15 1.70 25.27
C LEU A 201 6.39 1.02 24.67
N LYS A 202 6.22 -0.21 24.21
CA LYS A 202 7.27 -1.00 23.57
C LYS A 202 7.15 -0.87 22.06
N SER A 203 8.25 -1.13 21.34
CA SER A 203 8.26 -1.16 19.86
C SER A 203 7.18 -2.08 19.28
N LYS A 204 6.95 -3.24 19.93
CA LYS A 204 5.87 -4.17 19.56
C LYS A 204 4.47 -3.56 19.61
N ASP A 205 4.23 -2.57 20.48
CA ASP A 205 2.93 -1.91 20.62
C ASP A 205 2.67 -0.95 19.44
N LEU A 206 3.73 -0.53 18.75
CA LEU A 206 3.68 0.21 17.49
C LEU A 206 3.56 -0.70 16.25
N GLY A 207 3.52 -2.03 16.45
CA GLY A 207 3.54 -3.01 15.35
C GLY A 207 4.94 -3.29 14.79
N LEU A 208 6.01 -2.92 15.49
CA LEU A 208 7.37 -3.32 15.16
C LEU A 208 7.72 -4.63 15.89
N ASP A 209 7.26 -5.75 15.33
CA ASP A 209 7.48 -7.10 15.86
C ASP A 209 8.52 -7.86 15.02
N PRO A 210 9.75 -8.08 15.53
CA PRO A 210 10.81 -8.76 14.79
C PRO A 210 10.40 -10.16 14.30
N SER A 211 9.51 -10.86 15.02
CA SER A 211 9.09 -12.22 14.66
C SER A 211 8.31 -12.29 13.34
N THR A 212 7.66 -11.20 12.95
CA THR A 212 6.87 -11.08 11.71
C THR A 212 7.50 -10.17 10.67
N PHE A 213 8.65 -9.59 10.98
CA PHE A 213 9.35 -8.64 10.12
C PHE A 213 9.65 -9.24 8.75
N LEU A 214 10.33 -10.39 8.70
CA LEU A 214 10.74 -11.02 7.45
C LEU A 214 9.53 -11.42 6.59
N ARG A 215 8.46 -11.93 7.19
CA ARG A 215 7.23 -12.29 6.48
C ARG A 215 6.59 -11.08 5.81
N SER A 216 6.51 -9.97 6.56
CA SER A 216 5.96 -8.71 6.05
C SER A 216 6.83 -8.16 4.92
N LEU A 217 8.15 -8.20 5.09
CA LEU A 217 9.11 -7.76 4.09
C LEU A 217 9.00 -8.57 2.79
N TRP A 218 8.87 -9.91 2.88
CA TRP A 218 8.66 -10.77 1.70
C TRP A 218 7.37 -10.44 0.95
N ALA A 219 6.29 -10.18 1.67
CA ALA A 219 5.02 -9.79 1.04
C ALA A 219 5.14 -8.45 0.29
N CYS A 220 5.86 -7.48 0.88
CA CYS A 220 6.14 -6.20 0.25
C CYS A 220 7.11 -6.33 -0.95
N LEU A 221 8.10 -7.22 -0.88
CA LEU A 221 8.99 -7.49 -2.00
C LEU A 221 8.23 -8.14 -3.16
N LEU A 222 7.33 -9.09 -2.87
CA LEU A 222 6.47 -9.70 -3.89
C LEU A 222 5.58 -8.64 -4.56
N LEU A 223 4.96 -7.76 -3.77
CA LEU A 223 4.19 -6.61 -4.26
C LEU A 223 5.02 -5.77 -5.24
N TRP A 224 6.23 -5.38 -4.83
CA TRP A 224 7.13 -4.58 -5.67
C TRP A 224 7.52 -5.33 -6.95
N CYS A 225 7.87 -6.62 -6.88
CA CYS A 225 8.20 -7.42 -8.04
C CYS A 225 7.04 -7.50 -9.05
N VAL A 226 5.80 -7.67 -8.56
CA VAL A 226 4.60 -7.68 -9.43
C VAL A 226 4.42 -6.34 -10.13
N VAL A 227 4.65 -5.22 -9.44
CA VAL A 227 4.65 -3.88 -10.06
C VAL A 227 5.69 -3.81 -11.17
N GLN A 228 6.94 -4.23 -10.91
CA GLN A 228 8.01 -4.18 -11.92
C GLN A 228 7.70 -5.05 -13.14
N ILE A 229 7.17 -6.26 -12.94
CA ILE A 229 6.76 -7.16 -14.02
C ILE A 229 5.67 -6.48 -14.85
N THR A 230 4.68 -5.86 -14.20
CA THR A 230 3.57 -5.17 -14.88
C THR A 230 4.08 -4.04 -15.75
N VAL A 231 5.02 -3.24 -15.26
CA VAL A 231 5.66 -2.17 -16.05
C VAL A 231 6.41 -2.74 -17.26
N VAL A 232 7.18 -3.81 -17.09
CA VAL A 232 7.90 -4.44 -18.23
C VAL A 232 6.92 -4.97 -19.26
N VAL A 233 5.86 -5.64 -18.81
CA VAL A 233 4.81 -6.17 -19.68
C VAL A 233 4.13 -5.04 -20.44
N GLU A 234 3.75 -3.96 -19.76
CA GLU A 234 3.18 -2.76 -20.39
C GLU A 234 4.09 -2.16 -21.46
N LEU A 235 5.38 -1.99 -21.18
CA LEU A 235 6.35 -1.47 -22.14
C LEU A 235 6.54 -2.37 -23.37
N LEU A 236 6.55 -3.69 -23.17
CA LEU A 236 6.62 -4.66 -24.26
C LEU A 236 5.36 -4.61 -25.14
N PHE A 237 4.18 -4.47 -24.53
CA PHE A 237 2.91 -4.38 -25.24
C PHE A 237 2.75 -3.07 -26.02
N THR A 238 3.16 -1.94 -25.44
CA THR A 238 3.15 -0.63 -26.14
C THR A 238 4.26 -0.50 -27.18
N LYS A 239 5.08 -1.54 -27.36
CA LYS A 239 6.26 -1.56 -28.24
C LYS A 239 7.24 -0.41 -27.92
N GLU A 240 7.25 0.04 -26.67
CA GLU A 240 8.19 1.04 -26.20
C GLU A 240 9.57 0.41 -25.98
N LYS A 241 10.62 1.21 -26.23
CA LYS A 241 11.99 0.76 -26.01
C LYS A 241 12.24 0.61 -24.51
N LEU A 242 12.43 -0.63 -24.05
CA LEU A 242 12.85 -0.92 -22.68
C LEU A 242 14.18 -0.22 -22.36
N THR A 243 14.11 0.80 -21.52
CA THR A 243 15.28 1.54 -21.05
C THR A 243 15.41 1.33 -19.54
N VAL A 244 16.65 1.10 -19.10
CA VAL A 244 16.93 0.98 -17.66
C VAL A 244 16.85 2.36 -17.03
N THR A 245 15.86 2.59 -16.17
CA THR A 245 15.50 3.92 -15.65
C THR A 245 16.67 4.62 -14.97
N PHE A 246 17.45 3.89 -14.16
CA PHE A 246 18.59 4.50 -13.47
C PHE A 246 19.75 4.89 -14.40
N ARG A 247 19.72 4.57 -15.69
CA ARG A 247 20.66 5.17 -16.66
C ARG A 247 20.25 6.56 -17.11
N MET A 248 19.00 6.95 -16.85
CA MET A 248 18.42 8.25 -17.18
C MET A 248 18.38 9.20 -15.96
N ILE A 249 18.68 8.69 -14.76
CA ILE A 249 18.72 9.48 -13.53
C ILE A 249 20.17 9.98 -13.34
N GLU A 250 20.29 11.26 -13.01
CA GLU A 250 21.56 11.86 -12.61
C GLU A 250 22.17 11.07 -11.43
N ASP A 251 23.48 10.79 -11.48
CA ASP A 251 24.20 9.94 -10.51
C ASP A 251 23.83 8.45 -10.51
N GLY A 252 22.94 8.01 -11.40
CA GLY A 252 22.76 6.61 -11.76
C GLY A 252 22.03 5.74 -10.73
N PHE A 253 22.50 4.50 -10.59
CA PHE A 253 21.94 3.50 -9.67
C PHE A 253 21.97 3.92 -8.18
N PRO A 254 23.06 4.51 -7.65
CA PRO A 254 23.10 5.00 -6.27
C PRO A 254 21.93 5.92 -5.92
N ARG A 255 21.63 6.91 -6.76
CA ARG A 255 20.54 7.86 -6.52
C ARG A 255 19.15 7.24 -6.63
N TRP A 256 18.96 6.33 -7.60
CA TRP A 256 17.73 5.56 -7.72
C TRP A 256 17.45 4.72 -6.46
N LEU A 257 18.47 3.98 -5.99
CA LEU A 257 18.35 3.15 -4.79
C LEU A 257 18.19 4.01 -3.53
N GLY A 258 18.93 5.11 -3.44
CA GLY A 258 18.83 6.07 -2.34
C GLY A 258 17.47 6.75 -2.25
N GLY A 259 16.77 6.93 -3.38
CA GLY A 259 15.38 7.33 -3.43
C GLY A 259 14.47 6.34 -2.69
N TYR A 260 14.54 5.05 -3.05
CA TYR A 260 13.79 4.01 -2.34
C TYR A 260 14.13 3.94 -0.85
N LEU A 261 15.42 3.99 -0.48
CA LEU A 261 15.83 3.97 0.92
C LEU A 261 15.30 5.19 1.68
N GLY A 262 15.39 6.38 1.09
CA GLY A 262 14.92 7.63 1.70
C GLY A 262 13.42 7.68 1.92
N TYR A 263 12.64 7.18 0.98
CA TYR A 263 11.18 7.17 1.10
C TYR A 263 10.65 6.01 1.95
N ILE A 264 11.22 4.80 1.84
CA ILE A 264 10.78 3.65 2.66
C ILE A 264 11.29 3.78 4.10
N TRP A 265 12.61 3.89 4.29
CA TRP A 265 13.23 3.85 5.62
C TRP A 265 13.40 5.22 6.26
N GLY A 266 13.25 6.30 5.50
CA GLY A 266 13.12 7.65 6.03
C GLY A 266 11.66 8.01 6.24
N VAL A 267 11.02 8.58 5.20
CA VAL A 267 9.68 9.18 5.27
C VAL A 267 8.64 8.18 5.79
N GLY A 268 8.46 7.05 5.09
CA GLY A 268 7.47 6.03 5.43
C GLY A 268 7.68 5.49 6.85
N LEU A 269 8.91 5.13 7.24
CA LEU A 269 9.18 4.62 8.59
C LEU A 269 8.76 5.61 9.68
N PHE A 270 9.17 6.87 9.55
CA PHE A 270 8.84 7.90 10.54
C PHE A 270 7.33 8.17 10.59
N GLU A 271 6.73 8.48 9.44
CA GLU A 271 5.32 8.88 9.37
C GLU A 271 4.40 7.74 9.79
N GLU A 272 4.64 6.51 9.33
CA GLU A 272 3.79 5.39 9.73
C GLU A 272 3.91 5.07 11.23
N ALA A 273 5.11 5.17 11.81
CA ALA A 273 5.28 4.97 13.25
C ALA A 273 4.48 5.99 14.06
N VAL A 274 4.51 7.26 13.64
CA VAL A 274 3.78 8.35 14.29
C VAL A 274 2.28 8.22 14.08
N PHE A 275 1.82 8.08 12.84
CA PHE A 275 0.39 8.14 12.52
C PHE A 275 -0.34 6.83 12.77
N ARG A 276 0.26 5.68 12.44
CA ARG A 276 -0.41 4.37 12.48
C ARG A 276 -0.06 3.63 13.75
N GLY A 277 1.24 3.49 14.03
CA GLY A 277 1.74 2.83 15.23
C GLY A 277 1.30 3.54 16.51
N PHE A 278 1.28 4.88 16.51
CA PHE A 278 0.98 5.68 17.69
C PHE A 278 -0.35 6.42 17.63
N LEU A 279 -0.51 7.45 16.80
CA LEU A 279 -1.65 8.39 16.86
C LEU A 279 -2.99 7.66 16.72
N PHE A 280 -3.13 6.85 15.67
CA PHE A 280 -4.34 6.06 15.43
C PHE A 280 -4.69 5.16 16.64
N VAL A 281 -3.71 4.44 17.17
CA VAL A 281 -3.89 3.55 18.33
C VAL A 281 -4.29 4.35 19.57
N GLN A 282 -3.62 5.47 19.85
CA GLN A 282 -3.91 6.28 21.04
C GLN A 282 -5.27 6.96 20.95
N VAL A 283 -5.68 7.48 19.79
CA VAL A 283 -7.04 8.01 19.58
C VAL A 283 -8.07 6.90 19.80
N PHE A 284 -7.83 5.69 19.26
CA PHE A 284 -8.71 4.55 19.48
C PHE A 284 -8.86 4.21 20.97
N LEU A 285 -7.74 4.13 21.71
CA LEU A 285 -7.76 3.82 23.14
C LEU A 285 -8.43 4.92 23.97
N PHE A 286 -8.19 6.18 23.63
CA PHE A 286 -8.85 7.32 24.26
C PHE A 286 -10.38 7.26 24.07
N LEU A 287 -10.84 7.05 22.84
CA LEU A 287 -12.26 6.92 22.52
C LEU A 287 -12.88 5.69 23.18
N LYS A 288 -12.17 4.56 23.21
CA LYS A 288 -12.63 3.34 23.90
C LYS A 288 -12.81 3.57 25.40
N ARG A 289 -11.88 4.28 26.05
CA ARG A 289 -12.02 4.65 27.47
C ARG A 289 -13.20 5.59 27.71
N LYS A 290 -13.42 6.56 26.83
CA LYS A 290 -14.46 7.58 26.98
C LYS A 290 -15.87 7.07 26.64
N TRP A 291 -16.00 6.23 25.62
CA TRP A 291 -17.29 5.80 25.06
C TRP A 291 -17.67 4.35 25.40
N GLY A 292 -16.79 3.57 26.04
CA GLY A 292 -17.10 2.21 26.50
C GLY A 292 -17.19 1.17 25.37
N VAL A 293 -18.25 0.34 25.39
CA VAL A 293 -18.37 -0.94 24.64
C VAL A 293 -18.49 -0.77 23.10
N TYR A 294 -18.57 0.46 22.58
CA TYR A 294 -18.74 0.74 21.14
C TYR A 294 -17.45 0.61 20.32
N GLN A 295 -16.74 -0.52 20.44
CA GLN A 295 -15.42 -0.74 19.83
C GLN A 295 -15.37 -0.38 18.33
N LYS A 296 -16.39 -0.77 17.55
CA LYS A 296 -16.45 -0.47 16.12
C LYS A 296 -16.58 1.02 15.82
N ARG A 297 -17.35 1.75 16.63
CA ARG A 297 -17.51 3.22 16.49
C ARG A 297 -16.23 3.93 16.89
N CYS A 298 -15.61 3.55 18.01
CA CYS A 298 -14.32 4.10 18.43
C CYS A 298 -13.25 3.88 17.36
N LEU A 299 -13.23 2.69 16.75
CA LEU A 299 -12.31 2.37 15.67
C LEU A 299 -12.55 3.23 14.42
N LEU A 300 -13.80 3.37 13.99
CA LEU A 300 -14.17 4.21 12.84
C LEU A 300 -13.81 5.68 13.07
N CYS A 301 -14.11 6.22 14.25
CA CYS A 301 -13.77 7.59 14.61
C CYS A 301 -12.25 7.78 14.66
N ALA A 302 -11.50 6.88 15.29
CA ALA A 302 -10.04 6.94 15.33
C ALA A 302 -9.44 6.88 13.93
N PHE A 303 -9.98 6.00 13.08
CA PHE A 303 -9.59 5.88 11.68
C PHE A 303 -9.77 7.20 10.93
N ILE A 304 -10.98 7.78 10.95
CA ILE A 304 -11.28 9.04 10.26
C ILE A 304 -10.41 10.19 10.80
N LEU A 305 -10.37 10.38 12.11
CA LEU A 305 -9.67 11.50 12.74
C LEU A 305 -8.16 11.46 12.45
N SER A 306 -7.52 10.29 12.61
CA SER A 306 -6.08 10.17 12.35
C SER A 306 -5.73 10.44 10.88
N GLN A 307 -6.60 10.07 9.93
CA GLN A 307 -6.35 10.32 8.52
C GLN A 307 -6.61 11.78 8.12
N MET A 308 -7.60 12.44 8.72
CA MET A 308 -7.79 13.87 8.53
C MET A 308 -6.59 14.67 9.06
N ILE A 309 -6.06 14.31 10.22
CA ILE A 309 -4.84 14.93 10.76
C ILE A 309 -3.68 14.68 9.80
N PHE A 310 -3.51 13.44 9.31
CA PHE A 310 -2.50 13.11 8.30
C PHE A 310 -2.63 13.94 7.01
N GLY A 311 -3.84 14.14 6.48
CA GLY A 311 -4.04 15.05 5.35
C GLY A 311 -3.68 16.50 5.69
N LEU A 312 -4.08 16.98 6.87
CA LEU A 312 -3.81 18.36 7.31
C LEU A 312 -2.32 18.65 7.49
N VAL A 313 -1.51 17.67 7.89
CA VAL A 313 -0.06 17.90 8.07
C VAL A 313 0.66 18.22 6.76
N HIS A 314 0.05 17.88 5.62
CA HIS A 314 0.59 18.15 4.28
C HIS A 314 0.10 19.47 3.67
N VAL A 315 -0.87 20.14 4.30
CA VAL A 315 -1.41 21.42 3.81
C VAL A 315 -0.36 22.52 3.81
N PRO A 316 0.47 22.72 4.86
CA PRO A 316 1.46 23.79 4.86
C PRO A 316 2.54 23.64 3.78
N ASP A 317 3.03 22.42 3.54
CA ASP A 317 3.96 22.14 2.44
C ASP A 317 3.36 22.50 1.07
N SER A 318 2.07 22.19 0.90
CA SER A 318 1.33 22.50 -0.33
C SER A 318 1.16 24.01 -0.53
N ILE A 319 0.90 24.75 0.55
CA ILE A 319 0.82 26.22 0.54
C ILE A 319 2.19 26.82 0.23
N GLY A 320 3.25 26.36 0.91
CA GLY A 320 4.63 26.82 0.67
C GLY A 320 5.12 26.53 -0.75
N SER A 321 4.63 25.45 -1.36
CA SER A 321 4.88 25.10 -2.77
C SER A 321 4.01 25.88 -3.76
N HIS A 322 3.24 26.89 -3.31
CA HIS A 322 2.38 27.74 -4.15
C HIS A 322 1.36 26.95 -4.99
N VAL A 323 0.89 25.81 -4.47
CA VAL A 323 -0.17 25.03 -5.12
C VAL A 323 -1.46 25.83 -5.09
N GLY A 324 -2.15 25.95 -6.24
CA GLY A 324 -3.44 26.63 -6.34
C GLY A 324 -4.48 26.07 -5.35
N MET A 325 -5.39 26.93 -4.87
CA MET A 325 -6.38 26.56 -3.85
C MET A 325 -7.30 25.41 -4.30
N ASP A 326 -7.58 25.34 -5.60
CA ASP A 326 -8.30 24.23 -6.25
C ASP A 326 -7.56 22.90 -6.04
N ARG A 327 -6.25 22.88 -6.29
CA ARG A 327 -5.40 21.68 -6.14
C ARG A 327 -5.11 21.35 -4.68
N LEU A 328 -5.15 22.32 -3.77
CA LEU A 328 -4.94 22.10 -2.34
C LEU A 328 -5.99 21.14 -1.75
N LEU A 329 -7.27 21.34 -2.10
CA LEU A 329 -8.35 20.47 -1.63
C LEU A 329 -8.16 19.04 -2.16
N PHE A 330 -7.84 18.87 -3.44
CA PHE A 330 -7.61 17.55 -4.02
C PHE A 330 -6.38 16.86 -3.45
N ARG A 331 -5.29 17.59 -3.22
CA ARG A 331 -4.11 17.04 -2.53
C ARG A 331 -4.44 16.61 -1.11
N PHE A 332 -5.21 17.41 -0.36
CA PHE A 332 -5.69 17.01 0.97
C PHE A 332 -6.52 15.72 0.91
N MET A 333 -7.42 15.60 -0.07
CA MET A 333 -8.23 14.40 -0.28
C MET A 333 -7.37 13.18 -0.64
N ASP A 334 -6.42 13.33 -1.57
CA ASP A 334 -5.53 12.27 -2.03
C ASP A 334 -4.65 11.74 -0.90
N VAL A 335 -4.02 12.64 -0.13
CA VAL A 335 -3.17 12.28 1.01
C VAL A 335 -3.99 11.66 2.14
N THR A 336 -5.19 12.19 2.42
CA THR A 336 -6.10 11.59 3.40
C THR A 336 -6.49 10.17 2.98
N ALA A 337 -6.79 9.95 1.70
CA ALA A 337 -7.16 8.66 1.16
C ALA A 337 -5.96 7.68 1.17
N ALA A 338 -4.76 8.12 0.79
CA ALA A 338 -3.54 7.32 0.92
C ALA A 338 -3.33 6.90 2.39
N GLY A 339 -3.55 7.83 3.33
CA GLY A 339 -3.45 7.51 4.74
C GLY A 339 -4.46 6.46 5.21
N MET A 340 -5.67 6.49 4.66
CA MET A 340 -6.69 5.47 4.91
C MET A 340 -6.21 4.08 4.47
N LEU A 341 -5.57 3.96 3.30
CA LEU A 341 -4.94 2.72 2.85
C LEU A 341 -3.85 2.25 3.82
N PHE A 342 -2.98 3.13 4.29
CA PHE A 342 -1.89 2.76 5.20
C PHE A 342 -2.40 2.28 6.55
N THR A 343 -3.42 2.96 7.10
CA THR A 343 -4.05 2.53 8.36
C THR A 343 -4.77 1.19 8.20
N ILE A 344 -5.40 0.94 7.05
CA ILE A 344 -5.95 -0.37 6.73
C ILE A 344 -4.83 -1.41 6.67
N ALA A 345 -3.73 -1.13 5.99
CA ALA A 345 -2.59 -2.02 5.90
C ALA A 345 -2.07 -2.37 7.29
N PHE A 346 -1.92 -1.37 8.16
CA PHE A 346 -1.54 -1.55 9.56
C PHE A 346 -2.52 -2.45 10.32
N ILE A 347 -3.83 -2.17 10.27
CA ILE A 347 -4.85 -2.97 10.99
C ILE A 347 -4.89 -4.40 10.47
N ARG A 348 -4.78 -4.61 9.15
CA ARG A 348 -4.89 -5.93 8.53
C ARG A 348 -3.68 -6.80 8.78
N THR A 349 -2.50 -6.21 8.77
CA THR A 349 -1.25 -6.93 8.93
C THR A 349 -0.80 -7.00 10.38
N ASN A 350 -1.33 -6.12 11.23
CA ASN A 350 -0.88 -5.90 12.61
C ASN A 350 0.64 -5.71 12.68
N HIS A 351 1.20 -5.08 11.65
CA HIS A 351 2.63 -4.89 11.48
C HIS A 351 2.92 -3.58 10.74
N LEU A 352 3.92 -2.85 11.21
CA LEU A 352 4.22 -1.50 10.69
C LEU A 352 4.97 -1.52 9.37
N VAL A 353 5.77 -2.55 9.08
CA VAL A 353 6.57 -2.61 7.84
C VAL A 353 5.72 -2.58 6.58
N VAL A 354 4.53 -3.17 6.59
CA VAL A 354 3.67 -3.23 5.41
C VAL A 354 3.22 -1.83 4.96
N PRO A 355 2.58 -1.01 5.81
CA PRO A 355 2.28 0.37 5.44
C PRO A 355 3.54 1.19 5.15
N VAL A 356 4.67 0.98 5.84
CA VAL A 356 5.93 1.70 5.59
C VAL A 356 6.43 1.49 4.16
N VAL A 357 6.46 0.24 3.69
CA VAL A 357 6.91 -0.05 2.33
C VAL A 357 5.89 0.44 1.30
N ILE A 358 4.59 0.24 1.53
CA ILE A 358 3.56 0.74 0.61
C ILE A 358 3.65 2.26 0.46
N HIS A 359 3.78 2.99 1.57
CA HIS A 359 3.93 4.44 1.59
C HIS A 359 5.19 4.86 0.82
N GLY A 360 6.36 4.32 1.17
CA GLY A 360 7.60 4.71 0.52
C GLY A 360 7.64 4.39 -0.98
N VAL A 361 7.01 3.28 -1.42
CA VAL A 361 6.94 2.92 -2.84
C VAL A 361 5.90 3.78 -3.59
N LEU A 362 4.83 4.24 -2.95
CA LEU A 362 3.89 5.20 -3.56
C LEU A 362 4.53 6.57 -3.76
N ASP A 363 5.30 7.03 -2.77
CA ASP A 363 6.01 8.31 -2.83
C ASP A 363 7.20 8.27 -3.80
N TYR A 364 7.83 7.10 -3.95
CA TYR A 364 8.92 6.86 -4.89
C TYR A 364 8.62 5.66 -5.79
N SER A 365 7.71 5.88 -6.73
CA SER A 365 7.22 4.86 -7.66
C SER A 365 8.09 4.69 -8.91
N VAL A 366 9.41 4.94 -8.82
CA VAL A 366 10.32 4.91 -9.98
C VAL A 366 10.72 3.48 -10.34
N PRO A 367 10.21 2.89 -11.45
CA PRO A 367 10.46 1.50 -11.81
C PRO A 367 11.89 1.27 -12.29
N ILE A 368 12.32 0.01 -12.34
CA ILE A 368 13.63 -0.41 -12.88
C ILE A 368 13.71 -0.10 -14.38
N PHE A 369 12.61 -0.34 -15.11
CA PHE A 369 12.51 -0.11 -16.54
C PHE A 369 11.49 0.98 -16.82
N SER A 370 11.78 1.84 -17.78
CA SER A 370 10.88 2.87 -18.27
C SER A 370 10.96 2.97 -19.78
N GLY A 371 9.92 3.55 -20.36
CA GLY A 371 9.82 3.84 -21.78
C GLY A 371 10.02 5.31 -22.09
N SER A 372 9.60 5.72 -23.29
CA SER A 372 9.55 7.11 -23.73
C SER A 372 8.43 7.92 -23.05
N ALA A 373 7.37 7.25 -22.57
CA ALA A 373 6.25 7.90 -21.90
C ALA A 373 6.50 8.11 -20.38
N PRO A 374 5.88 9.14 -19.76
CA PRO A 374 6.08 9.44 -18.34
C PRO A 374 5.56 8.34 -17.39
N ILE A 375 6.35 8.09 -16.34
CA ILE A 375 6.28 6.98 -15.36
C ILE A 375 5.04 6.99 -14.42
N GLN A 376 4.10 7.93 -14.61
CA GLN A 376 3.00 8.21 -13.66
C GLN A 376 2.06 7.02 -13.41
N GLU A 377 2.01 6.04 -14.32
CA GLU A 377 1.21 4.82 -14.18
C GLU A 377 1.68 3.91 -13.02
N THR A 378 2.96 3.97 -12.63
CA THR A 378 3.53 3.04 -11.64
C THR A 378 2.90 3.19 -10.26
N THR A 379 2.61 4.43 -9.84
CA THR A 379 1.92 4.70 -8.56
C THR A 379 0.57 3.99 -8.47
N TYR A 380 -0.15 3.89 -9.59
CA TYR A 380 -1.45 3.23 -9.64
C TYR A 380 -1.35 1.71 -9.57
N TRP A 381 -0.31 1.12 -10.17
CA TRP A 381 -0.01 -0.30 -10.01
C TRP A 381 0.30 -0.63 -8.56
N VAL A 382 1.12 0.20 -7.89
CA VAL A 382 1.43 0.04 -6.47
C VAL A 382 0.15 0.11 -5.63
N LEU A 383 -0.72 1.10 -5.85
CA LEU A 383 -1.99 1.24 -5.14
C LEU A 383 -2.89 0.01 -5.34
N SER A 384 -3.06 -0.42 -6.60
CA SER A 384 -3.93 -1.54 -6.97
C SER A 384 -3.44 -2.86 -6.38
N TYR A 385 -2.15 -3.16 -6.50
CA TYR A 385 -1.59 -4.39 -5.95
C TYR A 385 -1.49 -4.35 -4.42
N SER A 386 -1.35 -3.18 -3.80
CA SER A 386 -1.45 -3.02 -2.35
C SER A 386 -2.84 -3.41 -1.85
N ILE A 387 -3.88 -2.95 -2.54
CA ILE A 387 -5.26 -3.34 -2.23
C ILE A 387 -5.42 -4.87 -2.34
N LEU A 388 -4.98 -5.46 -3.45
CA LEU A 388 -5.07 -6.91 -3.66
C LEU A 388 -4.32 -7.68 -2.56
N LEU A 389 -3.09 -7.27 -2.23
CA LEU A 389 -2.30 -7.84 -1.14
C LEU A 389 -3.07 -7.85 0.18
N LEU A 390 -3.71 -6.74 0.54
CA LEU A 390 -4.47 -6.60 1.79
C LEU A 390 -5.75 -7.43 1.80
N MET A 391 -6.34 -7.69 0.63
CA MET A 391 -7.50 -8.57 0.48
C MET A 391 -7.11 -10.04 0.69
N VAL A 392 -5.97 -10.47 0.13
CA VAL A 392 -5.48 -11.84 0.27
C VAL A 392 -4.63 -12.07 1.52
N TRP A 393 -4.35 -11.02 2.31
CA TRP A 393 -3.48 -11.08 3.49
C TRP A 393 -3.77 -12.24 4.45
N SER A 394 -5.06 -12.57 4.62
CA SER A 394 -5.49 -13.68 5.48
C SER A 394 -4.89 -15.05 5.15
N TRP A 395 -4.37 -15.23 3.92
CA TRP A 395 -3.67 -16.45 3.49
C TRP A 395 -2.22 -16.50 3.97
N PHE A 396 -1.61 -15.34 4.25
CA PHE A 396 -0.29 -15.25 4.86
C PHE A 396 -0.33 -15.37 6.40
N ASP A 397 -1.52 -15.24 7.01
CA ASP A 397 -1.72 -15.25 8.47
C ASP A 397 -2.22 -16.62 9.00
N THR A 398 -2.35 -17.64 8.14
CA THR A 398 -2.86 -18.96 8.54
C THR A 398 -1.99 -19.67 9.59
N ASP A 399 -0.68 -19.45 9.58
CA ASP A 399 0.23 -20.09 10.54
C ASP A 399 0.03 -19.57 11.97
N ARG A 400 -0.34 -18.29 12.14
CA ARG A 400 -0.60 -17.71 13.47
C ARG A 400 -1.87 -18.26 14.11
N LYS A 401 -2.85 -18.64 13.29
CA LYS A 401 -4.07 -19.30 13.80
C LYS A 401 -3.78 -20.74 14.21
N ALA A 402 -3.04 -21.48 13.38
CA ALA A 402 -2.63 -22.84 13.71
C ALA A 402 -1.82 -22.92 15.00
N ALA A 403 -0.85 -22.02 15.20
CA ALA A 403 -0.03 -21.98 16.41
C ALA A 403 -0.78 -21.51 17.68
N ARG A 404 -1.90 -20.79 17.55
CA ARG A 404 -2.75 -20.39 18.69
C ARG A 404 -3.82 -21.43 19.03
N GLU A 405 -4.14 -22.32 18.10
CA GLU A 405 -5.12 -23.40 18.26
C GLU A 405 -4.47 -24.73 18.66
N GLU A 406 -3.13 -24.79 18.80
CA GLU A 406 -2.50 -25.94 19.45
C GLU A 406 -3.09 -26.05 20.87
N PRO A 407 -3.74 -27.19 21.19
CA PRO A 407 -4.33 -27.37 22.51
C PRO A 407 -3.20 -27.26 23.52
N VAL A 408 -3.32 -26.31 24.46
CA VAL A 408 -2.49 -26.28 25.66
C VAL A 408 -2.49 -27.71 26.18
N PRO A 409 -1.33 -28.39 26.29
CA PRO A 409 -1.27 -29.74 26.80
C PRO A 409 -2.01 -29.70 28.13
N THR A 410 -3.16 -30.36 28.20
CA THR A 410 -3.84 -30.58 29.45
C THR A 410 -2.86 -31.40 30.26
N THR A 411 -2.09 -30.73 31.12
CA THR A 411 -1.37 -31.37 32.20
C THR A 411 -2.45 -31.98 33.08
N HIS A 412 -2.93 -33.16 32.69
CA HIS A 412 -3.55 -34.07 33.62
C HIS A 412 -2.47 -34.34 34.65
N SER A 413 -2.61 -33.65 35.78
CA SER A 413 -2.02 -34.00 37.05
C SER A 413 -2.26 -35.49 37.25
N ALA A 414 -1.21 -36.29 37.07
CA ALA A 414 -1.08 -37.56 37.75
C ALA A 414 -0.84 -37.24 39.23
N GLU A 415 -1.90 -36.80 39.92
CA GLU A 415 -2.05 -37.03 41.35
C GLU A 415 -2.72 -38.39 41.47
N THR A 416 -1.90 -39.43 41.58
CA THR A 416 -2.32 -40.71 42.15
C THR A 416 -1.21 -41.22 43.08
N PHE A 417 -1.54 -41.11 44.38
CA PHE A 417 -1.11 -41.87 45.55
C PHE A 417 0.33 -41.75 46.04
#